data_AF-B9TAJ8-F1
#
_entry.id   AF-B9TAJ8-F1
#
_cell.length_a   1.000
_cell.length_b   1.000
_cell.length_c   1.000
_cell.angle_alpha   90.00
_cell.angle_beta   90.00
_cell.angle_gamma   90.00
#
_symmetry.space_group_name_H-M   'P 1'
#
loop_
_entity.id
_entity.type
_entity.pdbx_description
1 polymer ?
#
loop_
_entity_poly.entity_id
_entity_poly.type
_entity_poly.pdbx_seq_one_letter_code
_entity_poly.pdbx_strand_id
1 'polypeptide(L)' 'MARQLMHALEQAARDAGCPALVLETGPSQPEAIALYERHGFARCGPYGGYRDDPLSVFMRKPLR' A
#
# COMPACT_ATOMS: atom_id res chain seq x y z
N MET A 1 7.44 2.42 -16.15
CA MET A 1 5.98 2.63 -16.04
C MET A 1 5.49 2.49 -14.60
N ALA A 2 5.36 1.29 -14.02
CA ALA A 2 4.82 1.12 -12.64
C ALA A 2 5.58 1.93 -11.57
N ARG A 3 6.92 1.96 -11.61
CA ARG A 3 7.75 2.74 -10.68
C ARG A 3 7.49 4.25 -10.73
N GLN A 4 7.28 4.80 -11.93
CA GLN A 4 7.03 6.23 -12.12
C GLN A 4 5.65 6.62 -11.61
N LEU A 5 4.64 5.76 -11.84
CA LEU A 5 3.31 5.95 -11.30
C LEU A 5 3.32 5.92 -9.77
N MET A 6 4.00 4.94 -9.16
CA MET A 6 4.14 4.86 -7.69
C MET A 6 4.83 6.10 -7.13
N HIS A 7 5.88 6.58 -7.79
CA HIS A 7 6.58 7.79 -7.34
C HIS A 7 5.69 9.04 -7.43
N ALA A 8 4.92 9.19 -8.50
CA ALA A 8 3.96 10.28 -8.65
C ALA A 8 2.86 10.24 -7.57
N LEU A 9 2.34 9.05 -7.25
CA LEU A 9 1.36 8.85 -6.18
C LEU A 9 1.94 9.20 -4.80
N GLU A 10 3.17 8.76 -4.51
CA GLU A 10 3.85 9.12 -3.27
C GLU A 10 4.04 10.63 -3.16
N GLN A 11 4.43 11.30 -4.25
CA GLN A 11 4.65 12.73 -4.23
C GLN A 11 3.34 13.50 -4.03
N ALA A 12 2.28 13.14 -4.76
CA ALA A 12 0.96 13.75 -4.59
C ALA A 12 0.42 13.58 -3.16
N ALA A 13 0.63 12.42 -2.55
CA ALA A 13 0.21 12.17 -1.17
C ALA A 13 1.05 12.95 -0.14
N ARG A 14 2.36 13.13 -0.36
CA ARG A 14 3.18 14.03 0.46
C ARG A 14 2.71 15.47 0.35
N ASP A 15 2.46 15.95 -0.87
CA ASP A 15 2.00 17.32 -1.13
C ASP A 15 0.62 17.59 -0.48
N ALA A 16 -0.21 16.55 -0.37
CA ALA A 16 -1.49 16.59 0.34
C ALA A 16 -1.36 16.47 1.88
N GLY A 17 -0.16 16.33 2.43
CA GLY A 17 0.08 16.15 3.87
C GLY A 17 -0.37 14.79 4.42
N CYS A 18 -0.52 13.78 3.56
CA CYS A 18 -0.90 12.45 4.00
C CYS A 18 0.24 11.77 4.77
N PRO A 19 -0.01 11.17 5.94
CA PRO A 19 1.03 10.55 6.76
C PRO A 19 1.48 9.18 6.22
N ALA A 20 0.69 8.56 5.32
CA ALA A 20 0.96 7.24 4.76
C ALA A 20 0.15 6.99 3.49
N LEU A 21 0.65 6.05 2.67
CA LEU A 21 -0.16 5.33 1.67
C LEU A 21 -0.64 4.01 2.27
N VAL A 22 -1.86 3.63 1.93
CA VAL A 22 -2.44 2.32 2.25
C VAL A 22 -2.96 1.66 0.99
N LEU A 23 -2.87 0.33 0.94
CA LEU A 23 -3.39 -0.48 -0.16
C LEU A 23 -3.96 -1.79 0.37
N GLU A 24 -4.84 -2.37 -0.44
CA GLU A 24 -5.43 -3.68 -0.26
C GLU A 24 -5.13 -4.50 -1.52
N THR A 25 -4.73 -5.76 -1.33
CA THR A 25 -4.56 -6.73 -2.42
C THR A 25 -5.05 -8.10 -1.98
N GLY A 26 -5.36 -8.98 -2.94
CA GLY A 26 -5.67 -10.38 -2.64
C GLY A 26 -4.41 -11.21 -2.28
N PRO A 27 -4.52 -12.22 -1.40
CA PRO A 27 -3.41 -13.10 -1.01
C PRO A 27 -2.94 -14.01 -2.15
N SER A 28 -3.79 -14.21 -3.17
CA SER A 28 -3.51 -15.05 -4.33
C SER A 28 -2.49 -14.46 -5.32
N GLN A 29 -1.93 -13.28 -5.02
CA GLN A 29 -0.96 -12.57 -5.86
C GLN A 29 0.34 -12.29 -5.08
N PRO A 30 1.15 -13.33 -4.77
CA PRO A 30 2.37 -13.19 -3.98
C PRO A 30 3.40 -12.25 -4.64
N GLU A 31 3.46 -12.17 -5.96
CA GLU A 31 4.34 -11.27 -6.70
C GLU A 31 3.99 -9.80 -6.48
N ALA A 32 2.69 -9.48 -6.38
CA ALA A 32 2.22 -8.14 -6.08
C ALA A 32 2.61 -7.72 -4.65
N ILE A 33 2.42 -8.63 -3.69
CA ILE A 33 2.83 -8.40 -2.30
C ILE A 33 4.34 -8.14 -2.23
N ALA A 34 5.16 -9.00 -2.85
CA ALA A 34 6.61 -8.84 -2.89
C ALA A 34 7.03 -7.53 -3.58
N LEU A 35 6.31 -7.10 -4.63
CA LEU A 35 6.54 -5.81 -5.28
C LEU A 35 6.30 -4.66 -4.28
N TYR A 36 5.19 -4.65 -3.56
CA TYR A 36 4.88 -3.61 -2.59
C TYR A 36 5.87 -3.59 -1.41
N GLU A 37 6.26 -4.76 -0.90
CA GLU A 37 7.30 -4.88 0.14
C GLU A 37 8.62 -4.25 -0.31
N ARG A 38 9.06 -4.52 -1.56
CA ARG A 38 10.25 -3.88 -2.15
C ARG A 38 10.11 -2.37 -2.33
N HIS A 39 8.88 -1.88 -2.43
CA HIS A 39 8.57 -0.45 -2.48
C HIS A 39 8.40 0.19 -1.09
N GLY A 40 8.59 -0.57 0.00
CA GLY A 40 8.57 -0.07 1.38
C GLY A 40 7.20 -0.12 2.05
N PHE A 41 6.24 -0.84 1.47
CA PHE A 41 4.99 -1.16 2.14
C PHE A 41 5.20 -2.31 3.12
N ALA A 42 4.57 -2.23 4.28
CA ALA A 42 4.53 -3.30 5.26
C ALA A 42 3.09 -3.73 5.50
N ARG A 43 2.87 -5.01 5.78
CA ARG A 43 1.55 -5.52 6.16
C ARG A 43 1.01 -4.75 7.37
N CYS A 44 -0.28 -4.43 7.34
CA CYS A 44 -0.99 -3.80 8.44
C CYS A 44 -2.37 -4.44 8.62
N GLY A 45 -3.10 -4.04 9.67
CA GLY A 45 -4.51 -4.38 9.78
C GLY A 45 -5.37 -3.64 8.76
N PRO A 46 -6.67 -3.99 8.67
CA PRO A 46 -7.63 -3.27 7.84
C PRO A 46 -7.72 -1.79 8.25
N TYR A 47 -8.04 -0.94 7.28
CA TYR A 47 -8.26 0.50 7.46
C TYR A 47 -9.69 0.89 7.06
N GLY A 48 -10.14 2.12 7.34
CA GLY A 48 -11.37 2.67 6.75
C GLY A 48 -12.68 1.94 7.05
N GLY A 49 -12.74 1.05 8.06
CA GLY A 49 -13.92 0.24 8.38
C GLY A 49 -14.00 -1.10 7.66
N TYR A 50 -12.98 -1.48 6.88
CA TYR A 50 -12.85 -2.82 6.34
C TYR A 50 -12.77 -3.85 7.48
N ARG A 51 -13.42 -5.00 7.28
CA ARG A 51 -13.29 -6.14 8.18
C ARG A 51 -12.09 -6.96 7.77
N ASP A 52 -11.52 -7.67 8.73
CA ASP A 52 -10.43 -8.61 8.48
C ASP A 52 -11.02 -9.77 7.64
N ASP A 53 -10.79 -9.73 6.34
CA ASP A 53 -11.23 -10.75 5.39
C ASP A 53 -10.01 -11.63 5.05
N PRO A 54 -10.10 -12.97 5.16
CA PRO A 54 -9.00 -13.88 4.81
C PRO A 54 -8.48 -13.73 3.37
N LEU A 55 -9.27 -13.12 2.49
CA LEU A 55 -8.93 -12.84 1.10
C LEU A 55 -8.38 -11.44 0.88
N SER A 56 -8.08 -10.71 1.94
CA SER A 56 -7.52 -9.36 1.89
C SER A 56 -6.17 -9.29 2.60
N VAL A 57 -5.19 -8.66 1.94
CA VAL A 57 -3.90 -8.29 2.50
C VAL A 57 -3.81 -6.78 2.47
N PHE A 58 -3.86 -6.17 3.65
CA PHE A 58 -3.69 -4.74 3.81
C PHE A 58 -2.23 -4.41 4.03
N MET A 59 -1.75 -3.36 3.37
CA MET A 59 -0.38 -2.88 3.53
C MET A 59 -0.33 -1.37 3.63
N ARG A 60 0.64 -0.86 4.38
CA ARG A 60 0.85 0.56 4.62
C ARG A 60 2.32 0.93 4.39
N LYS A 61 2.53 2.08 3.75
CA LYS A 61 3.84 2.73 3.65
C LYS A 61 3.76 4.12 4.29
N PRO A 62 4.49 4.37 5.39
CA PRO A 62 4.62 5.72 5.95
C PRO A 62 5.24 6.67 4.93
N LEU A 63 4.64 7.86 4.78
CA LEU A 63 5.20 8.97 4.02
C LEU A 63 5.82 9.93 5.04
N ARG A 64 7.08 9.69 5.37
CA ARG A 64 7.91 10.67 6.06
C ARG A 64 8.62 11.55 5.04
#